data_AF-A0A4Q3HT36-F1
#
_entry.id   AF-A0A4Q3HT36-F1
#
_cell.length_a   1.000
_cell.length_b   1.000
_cell.length_c   1.000
_cell.angle_alpha   90.00
_cell.angle_beta   90.00
_cell.angle_gamma   90.00
#
_symmetry.space_group_name_H-M   'P 1'
#
loop_
_entity.id
_entity.type
_entity.pdbx_description
1 polymer ?
#
loop_
_entity_poly.entity_id
_entity_poly.type
_entity_poly.pdbx_seq_one_letter_code
_entity_poly.pdbx_strand_id
1 'polypeptide(L)' 'MTKLKVDGKEIEVPDHFTLLQACEEAGAEIPRFCFHERLSVAGNCRMCLIEVKGGPPKPAAS' A
#
# COMPACT_ATOMS: atom_id res chain seq x y z
N MET A 1 -1.44 -14.38 -7.66
CA MET A 1 -1.20 -14.28 -6.20
C MET A 1 0.26 -13.97 -6.02
N THR A 2 0.60 -12.93 -5.27
CA THR A 2 1.96 -12.45 -5.07
C THR A 2 2.28 -12.48 -3.58
N LYS A 3 3.48 -12.98 -3.24
CA LYS A 3 3.99 -12.97 -1.87
C LYS A 3 4.75 -11.67 -1.62
N LEU A 4 4.39 -10.97 -0.55
CA LEU A 4 4.99 -9.70 -0.13
C LEU A 4 5.37 -9.79 1.35
N LYS A 5 6.33 -8.95 1.75
CA LYS A 5 6.72 -8.78 3.15
C LYS A 5 6.39 -7.37 3.60
N VAL A 6 5.44 -7.23 4.52
CA VAL A 6 5.02 -5.95 5.10
C VAL A 6 5.48 -5.93 6.56
N ASP A 7 6.33 -4.98 6.95
CA ASP A 7 6.86 -4.84 8.32
C ASP A 7 7.41 -6.14 8.93
N GLY A 8 8.02 -6.97 8.09
CA GLY A 8 8.59 -8.24 8.52
C GLY A 8 7.64 -9.45 8.40
N LYS A 9 6.33 -9.22 8.22
CA LYS A 9 5.29 -10.26 8.07
C LYS A 9 5.13 -10.66 6.62
N GLU A 10 5.21 -11.95 6.33
CA GLU A 10 4.92 -12.49 5.01
C GLU A 10 3.41 -12.62 4.81
N ILE A 11 2.92 -12.12 3.69
CA ILE A 11 1.51 -12.20 3.28
C ILE A 11 1.43 -12.65 1.81
N GLU A 12 0.29 -13.22 1.43
CA GLU A 12 -0.01 -13.59 0.06
C GLU A 12 -1.31 -12.91 -0.35
N VAL A 13 -1.23 -12.05 -1.35
CA VAL A 13 -2.35 -11.20 -1.79
C VAL A 13 -2.57 -11.32 -3.31
N PRO A 14 -3.75 -10.94 -3.82
CA PRO A 14 -4.00 -10.89 -5.26
C PRO A 14 -3.06 -9.92 -5.98
N ASP A 15 -2.69 -10.23 -7.22
CA ASP A 15 -1.70 -9.44 -7.99
C ASP A 15 -2.19 -8.03 -8.35
N HIS A 16 -3.50 -7.80 -8.26
CA HIS A 16 -4.13 -6.51 -8.56
C HIS A 16 -4.26 -5.61 -7.32
N PHE A 17 -3.82 -6.06 -6.14
CA PHE A 17 -3.87 -5.23 -4.94
C PHE A 17 -2.87 -4.08 -5.05
N THR A 18 -3.31 -2.91 -4.61
CA THR A 18 -2.40 -1.78 -4.34
C THR A 18 -1.55 -2.07 -3.10
N LEU A 19 -0.46 -1.32 -2.92
CA LEU A 19 0.37 -1.45 -1.71
C LEU A 19 -0.42 -1.14 -0.44
N LEU A 20 -1.33 -0.16 -0.49
CA LEU A 20 -2.24 0.17 0.60
C LEU A 20 -3.08 -1.04 1.02
N GLN A 21 -3.71 -1.71 0.06
CA GLN A 21 -4.54 -2.90 0.32
C GLN A 21 -3.69 -4.07 0.83
N ALA A 22 -2.50 -4.28 0.28
CA ALA A 22 -1.58 -5.31 0.77
C ALA A 22 -1.16 -5.05 2.23
N CYS A 23 -0.90 -3.79 2.60
CA CYS A 23 -0.59 -3.42 3.97
C CYS A 23 -1.79 -3.60 4.91
N GLU A 24 -3.01 -3.31 4.45
CA GLU A 24 -4.24 -3.55 5.22
C GLU A 24 -4.46 -5.05 5.50
N GLU A 25 -4.24 -5.92 4.51
CA GLU A 25 -4.25 -7.39 4.70
C GLU A 25 -3.18 -7.87 5.69
N ALA A 26 -2.05 -7.16 5.78
CA ALA A 26 -1.05 -7.42 6.81
C ALA A 26 -1.51 -7.02 8.22
N GLY A 27 -2.57 -6.21 8.33
CA GLY A 27 -3.11 -5.65 9.57
C GLY A 27 -2.59 -4.24 9.90
N ALA A 28 -1.94 -3.56 8.94
CA ALA A 28 -1.49 -2.18 9.13
C ALA A 28 -2.61 -1.18 8.85
N GLU A 29 -2.81 -0.23 9.75
CA GLU A 29 -3.73 0.90 9.54
C GLU A 29 -2.97 2.07 8.92
N ILE A 30 -3.14 2.27 7.60
CA ILE A 30 -2.50 3.37 6.89
C ILE A 30 -3.45 4.56 6.77
N PRO A 31 -3.05 5.76 7.22
CA PRO A 31 -3.89 6.94 7.14
C PRO A 31 -4.11 7.36 5.67
N ARG A 32 -5.36 7.68 5.33
CA ARG A 32 -5.77 8.05 3.97
C ARG A 32 -6.85 9.13 3.97
N PHE A 33 -6.74 10.06 3.01
CA PHE A 33 -7.79 11.07 2.77
C PHE A 33 -8.34 11.01 1.34
N CYS A 34 -7.48 10.89 0.33
CA CYS A 34 -7.90 10.92 -1.07
C CYS A 34 -8.16 9.54 -1.71
N PHE A 35 -8.16 8.47 -0.91
CA PHE A 35 -8.46 7.11 -1.37
C PHE A 35 -9.78 6.61 -0.81
N HIS A 36 -10.58 5.98 -1.67
CA HIS A 36 -11.79 5.26 -1.32
C HIS A 36 -11.96 4.07 -2.26
N GLU A 37 -12.30 2.89 -1.72
CA GLU A 37 -12.41 1.60 -2.46
C GLU A 37 -13.34 1.64 -3.69
N ARG A 38 -14.38 2.48 -3.66
CA ARG A 38 -15.38 2.63 -4.72
C ARG A 38 -15.10 3.78 -5.70
N LEU A 39 -14.00 4.51 -5.53
CA LEU A 39 -13.63 5.64 -6.37
C LEU A 39 -12.28 5.36 -7.05
N SER A 40 -11.98 6.13 -8.10
CA SER A 40 -10.67 6.09 -8.73
C SER A 40 -9.58 6.55 -7.76
N VAL A 41 -8.39 5.97 -7.92
CA VAL A 41 -7.21 6.29 -7.11
C VAL A 41 -6.75 7.72 -7.38
N ALA A 42 -6.44 8.46 -6.31
CA ALA A 42 -5.88 9.81 -6.35
C ALA A 42 -4.67 9.94 -5.43
N GLY A 43 -3.72 10.82 -5.78
CA GLY A 43 -2.45 11.00 -5.07
C GLY A 43 -2.26 12.38 -4.43
N ASN A 44 -3.34 13.09 -4.06
CA ASN A 44 -3.26 14.48 -3.64
C ASN A 44 -2.81 14.65 -2.17
N CYS A 45 -3.24 13.78 -1.26
CA CYS A 45 -3.00 13.97 0.18
C CYS A 45 -1.65 13.44 0.67
N ARG A 46 -1.03 12.49 -0.05
CA ARG A 46 0.24 11.84 0.30
C ARG A 46 0.32 11.31 1.74
N MET A 47 -0.82 10.97 2.34
CA MET A 47 -0.87 10.46 3.71
C MET A 47 -0.52 8.97 3.81
N CYS A 48 -0.70 8.23 2.71
CA CYS A 48 -0.38 6.80 2.60
C CYS A 48 1.07 6.51 2.15
N LEU A 49 2.00 7.47 2.32
CA LEU A 49 3.38 7.27 1.91
C LEU A 49 4.04 6.17 2.72
N ILE A 50 4.65 5.21 2.03
CA ILE A 50 5.43 4.11 2.62
C ILE A 50 6.81 4.01 1.98
N GLU A 51 7.76 3.41 2.70
CA GLU A 51 9.06 3.06 2.16
C GLU A 51 9.01 1.65 1.55
N VAL A 52 9.52 1.50 0.33
CA VAL A 52 9.61 0.20 -0.34
C VAL A 52 11.08 -0.13 -0.53
N LYS A 53 11.52 -1.25 0.04
CA LYS A 53 12.91 -1.72 -0.12
C LYS A 53 13.19 -2.02 -1.59
N GLY A 54 14.20 -1.36 -2.15
CA GLY A 54 14.53 -1.46 -3.59
C GLY A 54 13.60 -0.64 -4.50
N GLY A 55 12.69 0.14 -3.93
CA GLY A 55 11.88 1.11 -4.63
C GLY A 55 12.64 2.38 -5.01
N PRO A 56 11.98 3.32 -5.70
CA PRO A 56 12.55 4.64 -6.00
C PRO A 56 12.94 5.38 -4.70
N PRO A 57 13.86 6.36 -4.77
CA PRO A 57 14.36 7.08 -3.60
C PRO A 57 13.31 7.93 -2.86
N LYS A 58 12.07 7.98 -3.38
CA LYS A 58 10.95 8.70 -2.78
C LYS A 58 9.93 7.69 -2.27
N PRO A 59 9.32 7.92 -1.09
CA PRO A 59 8.25 7.08 -0.57
C PRO A 59 7.11 6.93 -1.59
N ALA A 60 6.55 5.71 -1.67
CA ALA A 60 5.50 5.36 -2.61
C ALA A 60 4.13 5.63 -1.97
N ALA A 61 3.23 6.23 -2.75
CA ALA A 61 1.80 6.29 -2.44
C ALA A 61 1.07 5.27 -3.33
N SER A 62 -0.04 4.73 -2.83
CA SER A 62 -0.96 3.92 -3.64
C SER A 62 -1.82 4.77 -4.55
#